data_AF-A0A3G7TNS9-F1
#
_entry.id   AF-A0A3G7TNS9-F1
#
_cell.length_a   1.000
_cell.length_b   1.000
_cell.length_c   1.000
_cell.angle_alpha   90.00
_cell.angle_beta   90.00
_cell.angle_gamma   90.00
#
_symmetry.space_group_name_H-M   'P 1'
#
loop_
_entity.id
_entity.type
_entity.pdbx_description
1 polymer ?
#
loop_
_entity_poly.entity_id
_entity_poly.type
_entity_poly.pdbx_seq_one_letter_code
_entity_poly.pdbx_strand_id
1 'polypeptide(L)'
;MIITSSARFLLVTHLKGSALQPADLLRERLSSILDHELKADCQLLFCNVEQTELGWLIQSSQTYCVLDASLSRLASADCLALRTTGLRLERFELFEQYEQRGLGAAWRECRNLLEKMYLLLLARV
;
A
#
# COMPACT_ATOMS: atom_id res chain seq x y z
N MET A 1 -15.70 9.31 8.49
CA MET A 1 -15.06 8.01 8.76
C MET A 1 -13.90 8.29 9.70
N ILE A 2 -13.99 7.85 10.95
CA ILE A 2 -12.94 8.07 11.96
C ILE A 2 -11.89 6.99 11.69
N ILE A 3 -10.69 7.39 11.27
CA ILE A 3 -9.54 6.50 11.16
C ILE A 3 -9.15 6.15 12.59
N THR A 4 -9.56 4.98 13.07
CA THR A 4 -9.16 4.49 14.39
C THR A 4 -7.66 4.26 14.37
N SER A 5 -6.99 4.64 15.46
CA SER A 5 -5.55 4.65 15.72
C SER A 5 -4.86 3.26 15.72
N SER A 6 -5.39 2.31 14.95
CA SER A 6 -5.03 0.90 14.92
C SER A 6 -4.36 0.45 13.62
N ALA A 7 -4.23 1.34 12.63
CA ALA A 7 -3.46 1.06 11.41
C ALA A 7 -1.96 1.03 11.75
N ARG A 8 -1.39 -0.17 11.77
CA ARG A 8 0.00 -0.43 12.19
C ARG A 8 0.98 -0.32 11.02
N PHE A 9 0.51 -0.46 9.78
CA PHE A 9 1.39 -0.46 8.62
C PHE A 9 0.91 0.49 7.52
N LEU A 10 1.86 1.02 6.76
CA LEU A 10 1.60 1.59 5.44
C LEU A 10 2.23 0.73 4.38
N LEU A 11 1.46 0.51 3.32
CA LEU A 11 1.93 -0.08 2.10
C LEU A 11 1.86 0.93 0.95
N VAL A 12 2.96 1.11 0.23
CA VAL A 12 2.98 1.76 -1.09
C VAL A 12 3.12 0.67 -2.14
N THR A 13 2.24 0.69 -3.13
CA THR A 13 2.25 -0.25 -4.26
C THR A 13 2.49 0.50 -5.56
N HIS A 14 3.40 -0.04 -6.37
CA HIS A 14 3.64 0.40 -7.74
C HIS A 14 3.08 -0.64 -8.70
N LEU A 15 2.07 -0.26 -9.45
CA LEU A 15 1.39 -1.09 -10.43
C LEU A 15 1.88 -0.75 -11.83
N LYS A 16 2.06 -1.79 -12.63
CA LYS A 16 2.35 -1.70 -14.06
C LYS A 16 1.27 -2.41 -14.84
N GLY A 17 0.73 -1.75 -15.85
CA GLY A 17 -0.30 -2.29 -16.73
C GLY A 17 -1.21 -1.21 -17.27
N SER A 18 -2.12 -1.59 -18.16
CA SER A 18 -3.19 -0.71 -18.63
C SER A 18 -4.43 -1.01 -17.81
N ALA A 19 -4.83 -0.06 -16.97
CA ALA A 19 -6.12 -0.10 -16.30
C ALA A 19 -7.22 0.00 -17.37
N LEU A 20 -7.80 -1.13 -17.77
CA LEU A 20 -8.94 -1.18 -18.69
C LEU A 20 -10.26 -0.75 -18.01
N GLN A 21 -10.21 -0.36 -16.74
CA GLN A 21 -11.39 -0.13 -15.90
C GLN A 21 -11.43 1.30 -15.35
N PRO A 22 -12.64 1.82 -15.04
CA PRO A 22 -12.79 3.09 -14.35
C PRO A 22 -12.02 3.13 -13.02
N ALA A 23 -11.46 4.30 -12.69
CA ALA A 23 -10.61 4.51 -11.52
C ALA A 23 -11.20 3.97 -10.21
N ASP A 24 -12.49 4.22 -9.99
CA ASP A 24 -13.16 3.85 -8.74
C ASP A 24 -13.37 2.33 -8.62
N LEU A 25 -13.71 1.66 -9.73
CA LEU A 25 -13.85 0.21 -9.77
C LEU A 25 -12.52 -0.52 -9.56
N LEU A 26 -11.44 0.05 -10.11
CA LEU A 26 -10.09 -0.47 -9.94
C LEU A 26 -9.61 -0.36 -8.49
N ARG A 27 -9.92 0.77 -7.83
CA ARG A 27 -9.61 0.98 -6.41
C ARG A 27 -10.31 -0.05 -5.52
N GLU A 28 -11.63 -0.19 -5.66
CA GLU A 28 -12.41 -1.16 -4.85
C GLU A 28 -11.90 -2.60 -5.03
N ARG A 29 -11.61 -2.99 -6.28
CA ARG A 29 -11.07 -4.32 -6.57
C ARG A 29 -9.69 -4.53 -5.95
N LEU A 30 -8.80 -3.54 -6.04
CA LEU A 30 -7.47 -3.64 -5.43
C LEU A 30 -7.55 -3.70 -3.91
N SER A 31 -8.42 -2.90 -3.27
CA SER A 31 -8.67 -3.00 -1.83
C SER A 31 -9.08 -4.43 -1.48
N SER A 32 -10.06 -4.98 -2.19
CA SER A 32 -10.56 -6.34 -1.93
C SER A 32 -9.50 -7.43 -2.13
N ILE A 33 -8.63 -7.29 -3.14
CA ILE A 33 -7.51 -8.23 -3.35
C ILE A 33 -6.53 -8.12 -2.19
N LEU A 34 -6.13 -6.91 -1.80
CA LEU A 34 -5.18 -6.71 -0.70
C LEU A 34 -5.77 -7.21 0.63
N ASP A 35 -7.04 -6.93 0.91
CA ASP A 35 -7.72 -7.40 2.11
C ASP A 35 -7.71 -8.92 2.20
N HIS A 36 -8.02 -9.59 1.09
CA HIS A 36 -8.04 -11.05 1.01
C HIS A 36 -6.64 -11.65 1.18
N GLU A 37 -5.67 -11.15 0.43
CA GLU A 37 -4.32 -11.73 0.35
C GLU A 37 -3.49 -11.45 1.62
N LEU A 38 -3.67 -10.27 2.22
CA LEU A 38 -3.00 -9.88 3.45
C LEU A 38 -3.79 -10.30 4.70
N LYS A 39 -5.05 -10.72 4.55
CA LYS A 39 -6.00 -10.98 5.65
C LYS A 39 -5.99 -9.82 6.65
N ALA A 40 -6.08 -8.61 6.10
CA ALA A 40 -5.96 -7.36 6.82
C ALA A 40 -7.04 -6.39 6.32
N ASP A 41 -7.31 -5.34 7.08
CA ASP A 41 -8.13 -4.23 6.59
C ASP A 41 -7.21 -3.20 5.92
N CYS A 42 -7.30 -3.08 4.61
CA CYS A 42 -6.49 -2.24 3.75
C CYS A 42 -7.32 -1.06 3.24
N GLN A 43 -7.06 0.12 3.78
CA GLN A 43 -7.76 1.34 3.41
C GLN A 43 -6.90 2.17 2.47
N LEU A 44 -7.41 2.47 1.28
CA LEU A 44 -6.72 3.33 0.32
C LEU A 44 -6.57 4.74 0.90
N LEU A 45 -5.33 5.20 1.01
CA LEU A 45 -4.99 6.54 1.49
C LEU A 45 -4.82 7.52 0.34
N PHE A 46 -4.09 7.11 -0.70
CA PHE A 46 -3.86 7.95 -1.87
C PHE A 46 -3.66 7.10 -3.13
N CYS A 47 -3.87 7.74 -4.28
CA CYS A 47 -3.68 7.16 -5.59
C CYS A 47 -3.22 8.28 -6.53
N ASN A 48 -2.14 8.07 -7.27
CA ASN A 48 -1.68 9.06 -8.25
C ASN A 48 -2.63 9.15 -9.45
N VAL A 49 -2.51 10.22 -10.24
CA VAL A 49 -3.38 10.49 -11.40
C VAL A 49 -3.33 9.35 -12.43
N GLU A 50 -2.14 8.74 -12.58
CA GLU A 50 -1.89 7.64 -13.51
C GLU A 50 -2.34 6.28 -12.99
N GLN A 51 -2.76 6.18 -11.71
CA GLN A 51 -3.14 4.94 -11.02
C GLN A 51 -2.07 3.84 -11.03
N THR A 52 -0.81 4.26 -11.14
CA THR A 52 0.37 3.41 -11.09
C THR A 52 1.00 3.39 -9.70
N GLU A 53 0.67 4.33 -8.82
CA GLU A 53 1.16 4.40 -7.45
C GLU A 53 -0.01 4.60 -6.49
N LEU A 54 -0.15 3.67 -5.54
CA LEU A 54 -1.22 3.67 -4.56
C LEU A 54 -0.65 3.44 -3.17
N GLY A 55 -1.12 4.23 -2.20
CA GLY A 55 -0.77 4.10 -0.79
C GLY A 55 -1.95 3.59 0.03
N TRP A 56 -1.69 2.68 0.95
CA TRP A 56 -2.67 1.93 1.73
C TRP A 56 -2.31 1.93 3.20
N LEU A 57 -3.26 2.27 4.06
CA LEU A 57 -3.16 2.01 5.49
C LEU A 57 -3.64 0.58 5.76
N ILE A 58 -2.80 -0.20 6.43
CA ILE A 58 -3.11 -1.59 6.75
C ILE A 58 -3.25 -1.73 8.26
N GLN A 59 -4.44 -2.17 8.65
CA GLN A 59 -4.71 -2.66 9.99
C GLN A 59 -4.68 -4.20 9.97
N SER A 60 -3.62 -4.76 10.55
CA SER A 60 -3.42 -6.20 10.64
C SER A 60 -2.86 -6.59 12.01
N SER A 61 -3.29 -7.75 12.50
CA SER A 61 -2.67 -8.42 13.65
C SER A 61 -1.40 -9.19 13.26
N GLN A 62 -1.13 -9.35 11.97
CA GLN A 62 0.05 -10.05 11.47
C GLN A 62 1.34 -9.24 11.72
N THR A 63 2.46 -9.94 11.80
CA THR A 63 3.79 -9.33 11.88
C THR A 63 4.26 -8.84 10.52
N TYR A 64 5.16 -7.85 10.50
CA TYR A 64 5.80 -7.34 9.29
C TYR A 64 6.24 -8.45 8.33
N CYS A 65 7.00 -9.44 8.80
CA CYS A 65 7.53 -10.52 7.95
C CYS A 65 6.46 -11.35 7.24
N VAL A 66 5.27 -11.50 7.83
CA VAL A 66 4.16 -12.26 7.24
C VAL A 66 3.50 -11.45 6.13
N LEU A 67 3.32 -10.13 6.37
CA LEU A 67 2.78 -9.21 5.38
C LEU A 67 3.76 -9.05 4.21
N ASP A 68 5.04 -8.82 4.49
CA ASP A 68 6.10 -8.70 3.49
C ASP A 68 6.23 -9.96 2.61
N ALA A 69 6.19 -11.15 3.22
CA ALA A 69 6.19 -12.40 2.46
C ALA A 69 4.95 -12.55 1.57
N SER A 70 3.78 -12.10 2.05
CA SER A 70 2.53 -12.15 1.29
C SER A 70 2.55 -11.16 0.12
N LEU A 71 3.07 -9.95 0.33
CA LEU A 71 3.28 -8.95 -0.71
C LEU A 71 4.33 -9.38 -1.73
N SER A 72 5.40 -10.03 -1.30
CA SER A 72 6.41 -10.62 -2.18
C SER A 72 5.81 -11.68 -3.11
N ARG A 73 4.91 -12.54 -2.59
CA ARG A 73 4.14 -13.48 -3.42
C ARG A 73 3.22 -12.77 -4.41
N LEU A 74 2.58 -11.67 -3.99
CA LEU A 74 1.73 -10.85 -4.86
C LEU A 74 2.53 -10.20 -6.02
N ALA A 75 3.73 -9.70 -5.73
CA ALA A 75 4.61 -9.07 -6.72
C ALA A 75 5.25 -10.09 -7.67
N SER A 76 5.50 -11.31 -7.18
CA SER A 76 6.10 -12.41 -7.94
C SER A 76 5.11 -13.07 -8.91
N ALA A 77 4.53 -12.30 -9.84
CA ALA A 77 3.89 -12.67 -11.11
C ALA A 77 2.80 -13.78 -11.15
N ASP A 78 2.60 -14.55 -10.10
CA ASP A 78 1.75 -15.74 -10.02
C ASP A 78 0.45 -15.48 -9.25
N CYS A 79 0.24 -14.26 -8.76
CA CYS A 79 -1.06 -13.88 -8.23
C CYS A 79 -2.07 -13.71 -9.37
N LEU A 80 -2.87 -14.76 -9.57
CA LEU A 80 -4.01 -14.77 -10.49
C LEU A 80 -4.96 -13.59 -10.23
N ALA A 81 -5.14 -13.18 -8.98
CA ALA A 81 -6.06 -12.11 -8.61
C ALA A 81 -5.69 -10.77 -9.28
N LEU A 82 -4.40 -10.39 -9.28
CA LEU A 82 -3.94 -9.19 -9.97
C LEU A 82 -3.96 -9.35 -11.50
N ARG A 83 -3.66 -10.54 -12.02
CA ARG A 83 -3.74 -10.77 -13.48
C ARG A 83 -5.15 -10.53 -14.04
N THR A 84 -6.20 -10.84 -13.28
CA THR A 84 -7.58 -10.61 -13.74
C THR A 84 -7.93 -9.13 -13.91
N THR A 85 -7.16 -8.21 -13.32
CA THR A 85 -7.35 -6.76 -13.48
C THR A 85 -6.50 -6.17 -14.60
N GLY A 86 -5.65 -6.98 -15.25
CA GLY A 86 -4.69 -6.50 -16.25
C GLY A 86 -3.52 -5.70 -15.64
N LEU A 87 -3.40 -5.68 -14.31
CA LEU A 87 -2.36 -5.00 -13.57
C LEU A 87 -1.39 -6.01 -12.98
N ARG A 88 -0.14 -5.59 -12.83
CA ARG A 88 0.88 -6.33 -12.10
C ARG A 88 1.47 -5.43 -11.03
N LEU A 89 1.63 -5.96 -9.83
CA LEU A 89 2.43 -5.32 -8.79
C LEU A 89 3.91 -5.43 -9.20
N GLU A 90 4.50 -4.30 -9.59
CA GLU A 90 5.90 -4.22 -10.03
C GLU A 90 6.83 -4.09 -8.83
N ARG A 91 6.43 -3.28 -7.85
CA ARG A 91 7.18 -3.03 -6.61
C ARG A 91 6.23 -2.68 -5.49
N PHE A 92 6.64 -2.92 -4.25
CA PHE A 92 5.96 -2.42 -3.07
C PHE A 92 6.96 -1.96 -2.01
N GLU A 93 6.47 -1.14 -1.08
CA GLU A 93 7.21 -0.68 0.10
C GLU A 93 6.27 -0.79 1.31
N LEU A 94 6.65 -1.59 2.30
CA LEU A 94 5.88 -1.78 3.53
C LEU A 94 6.62 -1.12 4.70
N PHE A 95 5.89 -0.32 5.48
CA PHE A 95 6.38 0.44 6.63
C PHE A 95 5.56 0.10 7.87
N GLU A 96 6.20 -0.12 9.02
CA GLU A 96 5.54 -0.35 10.32
C GLU A 96 5.65 0.90 11.21
N GLN A 97 4.53 1.28 11.86
CA GLN A 97 4.38 2.48 12.71
C GLN A 97 5.44 2.59 13.84
N TYR A 98 6.07 1.49 14.23
CA TYR A 98 7.07 1.44 15.31
C TYR A 98 8.53 1.44 14.85
N GLU A 99 8.82 1.33 13.55
CA GLU A 99 10.18 1.52 13.05
C GLU A 99 10.49 3.01 12.82
N GLN A 100 10.52 3.78 13.92
CA GLN A 100 11.02 5.17 13.95
C GLN A 100 12.44 5.33 13.36
N ARG A 101 13.19 4.24 13.18
CA ARG A 101 14.53 4.24 12.58
C ARG A 101 14.53 4.27 11.05
N GLY A 102 13.47 3.80 10.38
CA GLY A 102 13.34 3.85 8.91
C GLY A 102 12.87 5.21 8.40
N LEU A 103 11.93 5.84 9.12
CA LEU A 103 11.33 7.14 8.77
C LEU A 103 12.35 8.29 8.71
N GLY A 104 13.33 8.30 9.63
CA GLY A 104 14.37 9.35 9.68
C GLY A 104 15.41 9.27 8.55
N ALA A 105 15.65 8.08 8.00
CA ALA A 105 16.50 7.88 6.83
C ALA A 105 15.75 8.20 5.53
N ALA A 106 14.51 7.72 5.41
CA ALA A 106 13.62 8.03 4.30
C ALA A 106 13.36 9.55 4.18
N TRP A 107 13.17 10.27 5.30
CA TRP A 107 12.95 11.72 5.34
C TRP A 107 14.04 12.54 4.61
N ARG A 108 15.30 12.08 4.63
CA ARG A 108 16.41 12.75 3.93
C ARG A 108 16.44 12.46 2.43
N GLU A 109 15.82 11.37 1.99
CA GLU A 109 15.80 10.96 0.58
C GLU A 109 14.48 11.29 -0.13
N CYS A 110 13.43 11.66 0.60
CA CYS A 110 12.14 12.06 0.03
C CYS A 110 12.26 13.29 -0.88
N ARG A 111 12.00 13.10 -2.19
CA ARG A 111 12.09 14.16 -3.21
C ARG A 111 10.75 14.86 -3.44
N ASN A 112 9.63 14.26 -3.04
CA ASN A 112 8.29 14.72 -3.46
C ASN A 112 7.37 15.09 -2.29
N LEU A 113 6.46 16.04 -2.53
CA LEU A 113 5.56 16.66 -1.54
C LEU A 113 4.65 15.65 -0.82
N LEU A 114 4.28 14.58 -1.53
CA LEU A 114 3.35 13.56 -1.05
C LEU A 114 3.98 12.67 0.04
N GLU A 115 5.27 12.38 -0.08
CA GLU A 115 6.06 11.66 0.94
C GLU A 115 6.19 12.49 2.22
N LYS A 116 6.39 13.82 2.10
CA LYS A 116 6.43 14.73 3.25
C LYS A 116 5.08 14.86 3.94
N MET A 117 3.98 14.90 3.18
CA MET A 117 2.62 14.94 3.74
C MET A 117 2.27 13.64 4.48
N TYR A 118 2.72 12.50 3.93
CA TYR A 118 2.55 11.19 4.54
C TYR A 118 3.30 11.07 5.89
N LEU A 119 4.54 11.57 5.96
CA LEU A 119 5.32 11.63 7.20
C LEU A 119 4.74 12.62 8.23
N LEU A 120 4.19 13.74 7.78
CA LEU A 120 3.50 14.71 8.64
C LEU A 120 2.18 14.18 9.24
N LEU A 121 1.47 13.32 8.50
CA LEU A 121 0.28 12.63 9.01
C LEU A 121 0.64 11.59 10.08
N LEU A 122 1.76 10.88 9.92
CA LEU A 122 2.30 9.96 10.93
C LEU A 122 2.78 10.67 12.20
N ALA A 123 3.30 11.88 12.10
CA ALA A 123 3.82 12.67 13.24
C ALA A 123 2.73 13.40 14.06
N ARG A 124 1.46 13.34 13.64
CA ARG A 124 0.34 14.05 14.28
C ARG A 124 -0.47 13.19 15.26
N VAL A 125 -0.01 11.98 15.57
CA VAL A 125 -0.45 11.15 16.70
C VAL A 125 0.46 11.38 17.89
#